data_AF-A0A3M1ESQ2-F1
#
_entry.id   AF-A0A3M1ESQ2-F1
#
_cell.length_a   1.000
_cell.length_b   1.000
_cell.length_c   1.000
_cell.angle_alpha   90.00
_cell.angle_beta   90.00
_cell.angle_gamma   90.00
#
_symmetry.space_group_name_H-M   'P 1'
#
loop_
_entity.id
_entity.type
_entity.pdbx_description
1 polymer ?
#
loop_
_entity_poly.entity_id
_entity_poly.type
_entity_poly.pdbx_seq_one_letter_code
_entity_poly.pdbx_strand_id
1 'polypeptide(L)'
;MLLVLLISFGGGCRGERTTFVGLAKEAHPPVVTVVSPASGAVVRSPSLSLIASIDDPNATLHLRVQGEDPEGDTRSWTFEPRATGRTLIQPIPLFRGGNEIELVAENEVGERRVTLEVERIEARSERVLTVELAWEEEGGGADADLDLHLLRGDGPLGSAEDCHYANCLALPGMTLDWGVPED
;
A
#
# COMPACT_ATOMS: atom_id res chain seq x y z
N MET A 1 -19.67 25.33 13.10
CA MET A 1 -20.40 25.97 14.20
C MET A 1 -19.54 25.90 15.46
N LEU A 2 -19.26 27.03 16.13
CA LEU A 2 -18.38 27.06 17.30
C LEU A 2 -19.18 26.76 18.57
N LEU A 3 -18.81 25.71 19.31
CA LEU A 3 -19.38 25.43 20.63
C LEU A 3 -18.36 25.84 21.70
N VAL A 4 -18.75 26.79 22.57
CA VAL A 4 -17.93 27.24 23.70
C VAL A 4 -18.53 26.65 24.96
N LEU A 5 -17.79 25.75 25.62
CA LEU A 5 -18.17 25.20 26.92
C LEU A 5 -17.41 25.96 28.02
N LEU A 6 -18.15 26.65 28.89
CA LEU A 6 -17.60 27.36 30.05
C LEU A 6 -17.93 26.56 31.31
N ILE A 7 -16.90 26.00 31.96
CA ILE A 7 -17.03 25.30 33.25
C ILE A 7 -16.31 26.12 34.32
N SER A 8 -17.03 26.53 35.35
CA SER A 8 -16.49 27.30 36.49
C SER A 8 -16.59 26.45 37.76
N PHE A 9 -15.46 26.10 38.36
CA PHE A 9 -15.42 25.43 39.66
C PHE A 9 -15.22 26.46 40.77
N GLY A 10 -16.16 26.52 41.72
CA GLY A 10 -16.05 27.35 42.92
C GLY A 10 -15.63 26.52 44.12
N GLY A 11 -14.35 26.52 44.47
CA GLY A 11 -13.82 25.84 45.66
C GLY A 11 -12.92 26.72 46.51
N GLY A 12 -13.43 27.17 47.67
CA GLY A 12 -12.66 27.44 48.90
C GLY A 12 -11.72 28.65 48.99
N CYS A 13 -12.18 29.71 49.66
CA CYS A 13 -11.49 30.74 50.49
C CYS A 13 -10.19 31.46 50.06
N ARG A 14 -9.55 31.16 48.92
CA ARG A 14 -8.59 32.08 48.28
C ARG A 14 -8.87 32.07 46.78
N GLY A 15 -9.60 33.09 46.34
CA GLY A 15 -10.27 33.14 45.05
C GLY A 15 -9.32 33.25 43.86
N GLU A 16 -8.78 32.12 43.42
CA GLU A 16 -8.28 31.95 42.05
C GLU A 16 -9.38 31.29 41.23
N ARG A 17 -10.03 32.09 40.37
CA ARG A 17 -11.04 31.62 39.42
C ARG A 17 -10.33 31.07 38.19
N THR A 18 -10.11 29.76 38.14
CA THR A 18 -9.61 29.11 36.92
C THR A 18 -10.78 28.88 35.99
N THR A 19 -10.84 29.64 34.89
CA THR A 19 -11.81 29.44 33.81
C THR A 19 -11.15 28.60 32.74
N PHE A 20 -11.69 27.41 32.47
CA PHE A 20 -11.28 26.61 31.31
C PHE A 20 -12.15 27.02 30.12
N VAL A 21 -11.53 27.54 29.07
CA VAL A 21 -12.19 27.78 27.78
C VAL A 21 -11.77 26.64 26.86
N GLY A 22 -12.67 25.68 26.67
CA GLY A 22 -12.50 24.61 25.68
C GLY A 22 -13.01 25.09 24.32
N LEU A 23 -12.13 25.11 23.32
CA LEU A 23 -12.51 25.27 21.91
C LEU A 23 -12.72 23.88 21.33
N ALA A 24 -13.98 23.48 21.13
CA ALA A 24 -14.30 22.26 20.40
C ALA A 24 -14.32 22.58 18.89
N LYS A 25 -13.38 22.00 18.14
CA LYS A 25 -13.45 22.00 16.68
C LYS A 25 -14.57 21.06 16.26
N GLU A 26 -15.46 21.52 15.40
CA GLU A 26 -16.43 20.63 14.76
C GLU A 26 -15.66 19.59 13.96
N ALA A 27 -15.84 18.34 14.34
CA ALA A 27 -15.13 17.22 13.77
C ALA A 27 -16.17 16.27 13.18
N HIS A 28 -15.90 15.79 11.97
CA HIS A 28 -16.74 14.86 11.23
C HIS A 28 -15.87 13.70 10.76
N PRO A 29 -16.45 12.52 10.45
CA PRO A 29 -15.71 11.46 9.78
C PRO A 29 -15.09 11.98 8.48
N PRO A 30 -13.98 11.39 8.01
CA PRO A 30 -13.34 11.83 6.78
C PRO A 30 -14.26 11.70 5.57
N VAL A 31 -14.16 12.61 4.61
CA VAL A 31 -14.80 12.51 3.29
C VAL A 31 -13.75 12.09 2.28
N VAL A 32 -14.00 10.96 1.63
CA VAL A 32 -13.12 10.38 0.61
C VAL A 32 -13.82 10.41 -0.74
N THR A 33 -13.14 10.92 -1.77
CA THR A 33 -13.59 10.88 -3.17
C THR A 33 -12.49 10.26 -4.02
N VAL A 34 -12.75 9.07 -4.57
CA VAL A 34 -11.84 8.44 -5.53
C VAL A 34 -12.00 9.11 -6.89
N VAL A 35 -10.90 9.64 -7.42
CA VAL A 35 -10.84 10.34 -8.72
C VAL A 35 -10.47 9.37 -9.84
N SER A 36 -9.54 8.46 -9.57
CA SER A 36 -9.09 7.42 -10.50
C SER A 36 -8.63 6.19 -9.73
N PRO A 37 -8.87 4.96 -10.21
CA PRO A 37 -9.67 4.65 -11.39
C PRO A 37 -11.16 4.88 -11.11
N ALA A 38 -11.95 5.02 -12.16
CA ALA A 38 -13.40 4.97 -12.03
C ALA A 38 -13.84 3.52 -11.72
N SER A 39 -14.90 3.34 -10.95
CA SER A 39 -15.47 2.00 -10.74
C SER A 39 -15.94 1.40 -12.07
N GLY A 40 -15.64 0.13 -12.29
CA GLY A 40 -15.85 -0.59 -13.55
C GLY A 40 -14.80 -0.29 -14.63
N ALA A 41 -13.70 0.39 -14.31
CA ALA A 41 -12.64 0.65 -15.28
C ALA A 41 -12.00 -0.65 -15.77
N VAL A 42 -11.67 -0.68 -17.07
CA VAL A 42 -10.93 -1.77 -17.69
C VAL A 42 -9.50 -1.31 -18.00
N VAL A 43 -8.50 -1.98 -17.44
CA VAL A 43 -7.09 -1.62 -17.58
C VAL A 43 -6.28 -2.80 -18.13
N ARG A 44 -5.09 -2.49 -18.66
CA ARG A 44 -4.16 -3.49 -19.21
C ARG A 44 -2.88 -3.68 -18.39
N SER A 45 -2.54 -2.68 -17.59
CA SER A 45 -1.33 -2.67 -16.79
C SER A 45 -1.48 -3.55 -15.54
N PRO A 46 -0.42 -4.23 -15.09
CA PRO A 46 -0.42 -4.99 -13.83
C PRO A 46 -0.46 -4.12 -12.58
N SER A 47 -0.28 -2.81 -12.74
CA SER A 47 -0.39 -1.83 -11.67
C SER A 47 -1.11 -0.58 -12.18
N LEU A 48 -1.77 0.14 -11.27
CA LEU A 48 -2.36 1.44 -11.55
C LEU A 48 -2.16 2.39 -10.37
N SER A 49 -2.26 3.69 -10.61
CA SER A 49 -2.28 4.69 -9.54
C SER A 49 -3.70 4.95 -9.08
N LEU A 50 -3.99 4.63 -7.82
CA LEU A 50 -5.18 5.08 -7.12
C LEU A 50 -4.99 6.55 -6.75
N ILE A 51 -5.88 7.41 -7.24
CA ILE A 51 -5.91 8.84 -6.98
C ILE A 51 -7.20 9.16 -6.24
N ALA A 52 -7.08 9.72 -5.04
CA ALA A 52 -8.23 10.11 -4.23
C ALA A 52 -8.03 11.48 -3.57
N SER A 53 -9.13 12.18 -3.32
CA SER A 53 -9.18 13.39 -2.49
C SER A 53 -9.72 13.02 -1.11
N ILE A 54 -9.03 13.48 -0.07
CA ILE A 54 -9.40 13.28 1.34
C ILE A 54 -9.44 14.66 2.00
N ASP A 55 -10.55 15.01 2.62
CA ASP A 55 -10.76 16.34 3.20
C ASP A 55 -9.99 16.56 4.53
N ASP A 56 -9.78 15.47 5.27
CA ASP A 56 -8.98 15.39 6.49
C ASP A 56 -7.56 14.89 6.20
N PRO A 57 -6.55 15.79 6.14
CA PRO A 57 -5.17 15.42 5.83
C PRO A 57 -4.50 14.60 6.95
N ASN A 58 -5.10 14.52 8.14
CA ASN A 58 -4.57 13.79 9.28
C ASN A 58 -5.25 12.42 9.48
N ALA A 59 -6.18 12.03 8.61
CA ALA A 59 -6.82 10.73 8.69
C ALA A 59 -5.81 9.59 8.49
N THR A 60 -5.98 8.51 9.26
CA THR A 60 -5.28 7.24 9.03
C THR A 60 -5.93 6.56 7.83
N LEU A 61 -5.11 6.05 6.90
CA LEU A 61 -5.61 5.43 5.67
C LEU A 61 -5.22 3.95 5.64
N HIS A 62 -6.19 3.11 5.29
CA HIS A 62 -5.98 1.70 5.00
C HIS A 62 -6.50 1.40 3.61
N LEU A 63 -5.69 0.70 2.82
CA LEU A 63 -6.04 0.34 1.45
C LEU A 63 -5.88 -1.17 1.29
N ARG A 64 -6.93 -1.82 0.79
CA ARG A 64 -6.90 -3.24 0.43
C ARG A 64 -7.20 -3.40 -1.05
N VAL A 65 -6.45 -4.27 -1.72
CA VAL A 65 -6.73 -4.70 -3.08
C VAL A 65 -6.89 -6.21 -3.07
N GLN A 66 -8.02 -6.70 -3.54
CA GLN A 66 -8.37 -8.11 -3.59
C GLN A 66 -8.69 -8.50 -5.03
N GLY A 67 -8.34 -9.72 -5.41
CA GLY A 67 -8.70 -10.30 -6.70
C GLY A 67 -8.48 -11.80 -6.69
N GLU A 68 -8.69 -12.43 -7.83
CA GLU A 68 -8.47 -13.86 -8.01
C GLU A 68 -7.19 -14.11 -8.82
N ASP A 69 -6.46 -15.17 -8.48
CA ASP A 69 -5.37 -15.66 -9.31
C ASP A 69 -5.91 -16.58 -10.44
N PRO A 70 -5.07 -17.02 -11.40
CA PRO A 70 -5.51 -17.88 -12.48
C PRO A 70 -6.14 -19.21 -12.05
N GLU A 71 -5.83 -19.67 -10.84
CA GLU A 71 -6.38 -20.88 -10.24
C GLU A 71 -7.77 -20.64 -9.61
N GLY A 72 -8.19 -19.37 -9.49
CA GLY A 72 -9.44 -18.95 -8.87
C GLY A 72 -9.32 -18.72 -7.35
N ASP A 73 -8.10 -18.74 -6.81
CA ASP A 73 -7.88 -18.47 -5.39
C ASP A 73 -7.88 -16.96 -5.15
N THR A 74 -8.60 -16.54 -4.11
CA THR A 74 -8.63 -15.15 -3.68
C THR A 74 -7.29 -14.74 -3.07
N ARG A 75 -6.69 -13.67 -3.59
CA ARG A 75 -5.50 -13.02 -3.04
C ARG A 75 -5.80 -11.58 -2.65
N SER A 76 -5.06 -11.07 -1.68
CA SER A 76 -5.20 -9.69 -1.24
C SER A 76 -3.87 -9.05 -0.87
N TRP A 77 -3.79 -7.75 -1.11
CA TRP A 77 -2.70 -6.87 -0.68
C TRP A 77 -3.27 -5.77 0.22
N THR A 78 -2.54 -5.42 1.27
CA THR A 78 -2.92 -4.35 2.20
C THR A 78 -1.80 -3.32 2.27
N PHE A 79 -2.16 -2.04 2.30
CA PHE A 79 -1.26 -0.90 2.33
C PHE A 79 -1.71 0.11 3.39
N GLU A 80 -0.75 0.87 3.94
CA GLU A 80 -0.98 2.03 4.79
C GLU A 80 -0.51 3.31 4.08
N PRO A 81 -1.28 3.80 3.09
CA PRO A 81 -0.83 4.91 2.28
C PRO A 81 -0.81 6.23 3.06
N ARG A 82 -0.01 7.19 2.58
CA ARG A 82 0.02 8.55 3.12
C ARG A 82 -0.46 9.56 2.08
N ALA A 83 -1.43 10.39 2.45
CA ALA A 83 -1.84 11.52 1.62
C ALA A 83 -0.78 12.64 1.69
N THR A 84 -0.55 13.31 0.57
CA THR A 84 0.22 14.56 0.52
C THR A 84 -0.76 15.73 0.49
N GLY A 85 -0.91 16.40 1.62
CA GLY A 85 -1.99 17.36 1.83
C GLY A 85 -3.35 16.65 1.77
N ARG A 86 -4.19 17.02 0.81
CA ARG A 86 -5.54 16.42 0.62
C ARG A 86 -5.61 15.39 -0.51
N THR A 87 -4.46 15.04 -1.09
CA THR A 87 -4.41 14.15 -2.25
C THR A 87 -3.66 12.88 -1.90
N LEU A 88 -4.28 11.75 -2.19
CA LEU A 88 -3.64 10.45 -2.19
C LEU A 88 -3.27 10.07 -3.63
N ILE A 89 -2.03 9.65 -3.84
CA ILE A 89 -1.59 8.97 -5.06
C ILE A 89 -0.85 7.72 -4.61
N GLN A 90 -1.47 6.55 -4.78
CA GLN A 90 -0.92 5.27 -4.36
C GLN A 90 -0.83 4.33 -5.56
N PRO A 91 0.37 3.89 -5.98
CA PRO A 91 0.49 2.77 -6.90
C PRO A 91 -0.03 1.50 -6.23
N ILE A 92 -0.89 0.75 -6.92
CA ILE A 92 -1.42 -0.52 -6.46
C ILE A 92 -1.20 -1.62 -7.50
N PRO A 93 -0.87 -2.85 -7.07
CA PRO A 93 -0.86 -4.02 -7.94
C PRO A 93 -2.29 -4.44 -8.25
N LEU A 94 -2.48 -5.07 -9.41
CA LEU A 94 -3.75 -5.65 -9.84
C LEU A 94 -3.55 -7.10 -10.25
N PHE A 95 -4.44 -7.96 -9.77
CA PHE A 95 -4.61 -9.32 -10.24
C PHE A 95 -5.22 -9.34 -11.64
N ARG A 96 -5.05 -10.46 -12.36
CA ARG A 96 -5.73 -10.66 -13.64
C ARG A 96 -7.24 -10.77 -13.38
N GLY A 97 -8.05 -10.19 -14.27
CA GLY A 97 -9.51 -10.22 -14.12
C GLY A 97 -10.00 -9.17 -13.15
N GLY A 98 -11.04 -9.52 -12.40
CA GLY A 98 -11.71 -8.61 -11.47
C GLY A 98 -10.86 -8.30 -10.23
N ASN A 99 -10.80 -7.02 -9.88
CA ASN A 99 -10.15 -6.52 -8.68
C ASN A 99 -11.16 -5.70 -7.87
N GLU A 100 -11.25 -5.95 -6.58
CA GLU A 100 -11.94 -5.11 -5.60
C GLU A 100 -10.90 -4.26 -4.87
N ILE A 101 -11.05 -2.93 -4.91
CA ILE A 101 -10.19 -1.98 -4.22
C ILE A 101 -11.01 -1.29 -3.13
N GLU A 102 -10.59 -1.44 -1.88
CA GLU A 102 -11.20 -0.84 -0.70
C GLU A 102 -10.26 0.19 -0.07
N LEU A 103 -10.69 1.45 0.00
CA LEU A 103 -10.00 2.52 0.71
C LEU A 103 -10.82 2.93 1.94
N VAL A 104 -10.21 2.83 3.11
CA VAL A 104 -10.75 3.27 4.40
C VAL A 104 -9.94 4.47 4.89
N ALA A 105 -10.64 5.54 5.27
CA ALA A 105 -10.05 6.68 5.98
C ALA A 105 -10.71 6.82 7.35
N GLU A 106 -9.91 6.92 8.40
CA GLU A 106 -10.36 6.99 9.79
C GLU A 106 -9.78 8.20 10.52
N ASN A 107 -10.58 8.83 11.36
CA ASN A 107 -10.13 9.79 12.36
C ASN A 107 -10.83 9.53 13.70
N GLU A 108 -10.56 10.37 14.71
CA GLU A 108 -11.12 10.29 16.05
C GLU A 108 -12.66 10.34 16.15
N VAL A 109 -13.34 10.75 15.07
CA VAL A 109 -14.80 10.85 15.00
C VAL A 109 -15.43 9.65 14.33
N GLY A 110 -14.74 9.02 13.39
CA GLY A 110 -15.21 7.81 12.72
C GLY A 110 -14.49 7.52 11.42
N GLU A 111 -15.05 6.58 10.66
CA GLU A 111 -14.48 6.07 9.42
C GLU A 111 -15.33 6.40 8.19
N ARG A 112 -14.67 6.40 7.03
CA ARG A 112 -15.29 6.37 5.71
C ARG A 112 -14.64 5.29 4.86
N ARG A 113 -15.48 4.40 4.33
CA ARG A 113 -15.10 3.31 3.44
C ARG A 113 -15.60 3.60 2.01
N VAL A 114 -14.73 3.37 1.02
CA VAL A 114 -15.05 3.44 -0.40
C VAL A 114 -14.53 2.16 -1.06
N THR A 115 -15.41 1.48 -1.79
CA THR A 115 -15.07 0.27 -2.56
C THR A 115 -15.32 0.56 -4.03
N LEU A 116 -14.41 0.10 -4.90
CA LEU A 116 -14.58 0.14 -6.35
C LEU A 116 -14.05 -1.13 -7.01
N GLU A 117 -14.59 -1.44 -8.17
CA GLU A 117 -14.19 -2.59 -8.96
C GLU A 117 -13.38 -2.16 -10.17
N VAL A 118 -12.34 -2.90 -10.51
CA VAL A 118 -11.50 -2.68 -11.70
C VAL A 118 -11.23 -4.01 -12.37
N GLU A 119 -11.43 -4.08 -13.69
CA GLU A 119 -11.11 -5.25 -14.49
C GLU A 119 -9.73 -5.07 -15.13
N ARG A 120 -8.78 -5.96 -14.83
CA ARG A 120 -7.52 -6.05 -15.57
C ARG A 120 -7.63 -7.12 -16.65
N ILE A 121 -7.68 -6.68 -17.90
CA ILE A 121 -7.52 -7.57 -19.04
C ILE A 121 -6.04 -7.69 -19.40
N GLU A 122 -5.62 -8.88 -19.83
CA GLU A 122 -4.28 -9.02 -20.39
C GLU A 122 -4.15 -8.17 -21.67
N ALA A 123 -3.16 -7.28 -21.72
CA ALA A 123 -2.63 -6.88 -23.02
C ALA A 123 -2.19 -8.17 -23.71
N ARG A 124 -2.58 -8.37 -24.98
CA ARG A 124 -2.16 -9.54 -25.78
C ARG A 124 -0.65 -9.76 -25.60
N SER A 125 -0.30 -10.77 -24.80
CA SER A 125 1.03 -11.38 -24.69
C SER A 125 2.22 -10.43 -24.84
N GLU A 126 2.47 -9.60 -23.83
CA GLU A 126 3.85 -9.36 -23.42
C GLU A 126 4.02 -10.08 -22.10
N ARG A 127 4.77 -11.19 -22.11
CA ARG A 127 5.08 -11.95 -20.89
C ARG A 127 5.94 -11.06 -20.00
N VAL A 128 5.31 -10.32 -19.10
CA VAL A 128 6.00 -9.47 -18.13
C VAL A 128 5.95 -10.18 -16.78
N LEU A 129 7.15 -10.53 -16.29
CA LEU A 129 7.38 -10.98 -14.92
C LEU A 129 7.87 -9.77 -14.12
N THR A 130 7.10 -9.34 -13.13
CA THR A 130 7.51 -8.28 -12.19
C THR A 130 7.75 -8.92 -10.84
N VAL A 131 8.96 -8.74 -10.30
CA VAL A 131 9.37 -9.24 -8.98
C VAL A 131 9.85 -8.04 -8.16
N GLU A 132 9.26 -7.82 -6.98
CA GLU A 132 9.70 -6.83 -5.99
C GLU A 132 10.13 -7.59 -4.74
N LEU A 133 11.39 -7.41 -4.34
CA LEU A 133 12.01 -8.05 -3.18
C LEU A 133 12.53 -6.95 -2.26
N ALA A 134 12.18 -7.03 -0.98
CA ALA A 134 12.71 -6.16 0.06
C ALA A 134 13.16 -7.04 1.24
N TRP A 135 14.34 -6.76 1.79
CA TRP A 135 14.83 -7.37 3.01
C TRP A 135 15.36 -6.28 3.94
N GLU A 136 15.05 -6.38 5.23
CA GLU A 136 15.62 -5.54 6.28
C GLU A 136 16.43 -6.45 7.19
N GLU A 137 17.72 -6.14 7.36
CA GLU A 137 18.54 -6.79 8.38
C GLU A 137 18.57 -5.94 9.66
N GLU A 138 18.29 -6.55 10.80
CA GLU A 138 18.71 -6.00 12.08
C GLU A 138 20.22 -6.27 12.28
N GLY A 139 21.05 -5.23 12.22
CA GLY A 139 22.43 -5.29 12.72
C GLY A 139 23.56 -5.12 11.71
N GLY A 140 23.28 -4.88 10.43
CA GLY A 140 24.30 -4.55 9.42
C GLY A 140 25.25 -5.71 9.11
N GLY A 141 24.71 -6.92 8.98
CA GLY A 141 25.47 -8.08 8.51
C GLY A 141 25.87 -7.87 7.05
N ALA A 142 27.15 -8.01 6.73
CA ALA A 142 27.62 -7.92 5.35
C ALA A 142 27.31 -9.20 4.54
N ASP A 143 26.51 -10.12 5.08
CA ASP A 143 26.48 -11.53 4.67
C ASP A 143 25.10 -12.05 4.24
N ALA A 144 24.06 -11.21 4.15
CA ALA A 144 22.79 -11.63 3.53
C ALA A 144 22.94 -11.73 2.00
N ASP A 145 22.99 -12.95 1.48
CA ASP A 145 22.81 -13.27 0.07
C ASP A 145 21.31 -13.47 -0.23
N LEU A 146 20.76 -12.57 -1.04
CA LEU A 146 19.43 -12.75 -1.61
C LEU A 146 19.59 -13.33 -3.01
N ASP A 147 19.24 -14.61 -3.14
CA ASP A 147 19.17 -15.28 -4.44
C ASP A 147 17.72 -15.36 -4.93
N LEU A 148 17.49 -14.86 -6.14
CA LEU A 148 16.20 -15.06 -6.83
C LEU A 148 16.37 -16.16 -7.86
N HIS A 149 15.73 -17.31 -7.60
CA HIS A 149 15.66 -18.42 -8.54
C HIS A 149 14.35 -18.38 -9.32
N LEU A 150 14.42 -18.27 -10.65
CA LEU A 150 13.26 -18.42 -11.52
C LEU A 150 13.19 -19.87 -12.00
N LEU A 151 12.37 -20.67 -11.31
CA LEU A 151 12.16 -22.08 -11.65
C LEU A 151 11.07 -22.22 -12.72
N ARG A 152 11.27 -23.15 -13.65
CA ARG A 152 10.18 -23.63 -14.51
C ARG A 152 9.27 -24.55 -13.71
N GLY A 153 7.98 -24.54 -14.03
CA GLY A 153 7.06 -25.59 -13.57
C GLY A 153 7.60 -26.96 -13.98
N ASP A 154 7.71 -27.88 -13.02
CA ASP A 154 8.12 -29.28 -13.15
C ASP A 154 9.62 -29.56 -13.41
N GLY A 155 10.50 -28.57 -13.35
CA GLY A 155 11.96 -28.76 -13.44
C GLY A 155 12.63 -29.01 -12.08
N PRO A 156 13.72 -29.81 -12.00
CA PRO A 156 14.52 -29.93 -10.79
C PRO A 156 15.30 -28.63 -10.52
N LEU A 157 15.43 -28.25 -9.24
CA LEU A 157 16.29 -27.14 -8.79
C LEU A 157 17.74 -27.34 -9.27
N GLY A 158 18.33 -26.30 -9.87
CA GLY A 158 19.70 -26.31 -10.36
C GLY A 158 19.86 -26.97 -11.73
N SER A 159 18.79 -26.99 -12.54
CA SER A 159 18.88 -27.50 -13.91
C SER A 159 19.73 -26.58 -14.79
N ALA A 160 20.36 -27.13 -15.83
CA ALA A 160 21.13 -26.36 -16.81
C ALA A 160 20.29 -25.34 -17.61
N GLU A 161 18.97 -25.28 -17.39
CA GLU A 161 18.08 -24.28 -17.99
C GLU A 161 17.48 -23.32 -16.95
N ASP A 162 17.90 -23.40 -15.68
CA ASP A 162 17.46 -22.48 -14.63
C ASP A 162 18.15 -21.12 -14.78
N CYS A 163 17.39 -20.04 -14.61
CA CYS A 163 17.93 -18.70 -14.52
C CYS A 163 17.93 -18.27 -13.05
N HIS A 164 19.10 -17.89 -12.51
CA HIS A 164 19.21 -17.36 -11.16
C HIS A 164 19.84 -15.97 -11.17
N TYR A 165 19.40 -15.14 -10.23
CA TYR A 165 20.06 -13.89 -9.88
C TYR A 165 20.92 -14.15 -8.65
N ALA A 166 22.24 -14.02 -8.79
CA ALA A 166 23.17 -14.05 -7.67
C ALA A 166 23.85 -12.68 -7.55
N ASN A 167 23.65 -12.05 -6.39
CA ASN A 167 24.44 -10.92 -5.94
C ASN A 167 25.69 -11.49 -5.25
N CYS A 168 26.71 -11.86 -6.02
CA CYS A 168 28.00 -12.19 -5.41
C CYS A 168 28.70 -10.90 -4.98
N LEU A 169 29.06 -10.83 -3.69
CA LEU A 169 29.74 -9.71 -3.02
C LEU A 169 30.79 -9.03 -3.91
N ALA A 170 30.60 -7.72 -4.08
CA ALA A 170 31.34 -6.84 -4.97
C ALA A 170 32.87 -6.87 -4.78
N LEU A 171 33.57 -7.64 -5.61
CA LEU A 171 34.97 -7.37 -5.94
C LEU A 171 35.04 -6.35 -7.10
N PRO A 172 36.00 -5.40 -7.08
CA PRO A 172 36.14 -4.42 -8.15
C PRO A 172 36.38 -5.11 -9.50
N GLY A 173 35.42 -4.98 -10.42
CA GLY A 173 35.49 -5.55 -11.77
C GLY A 173 34.52 -6.70 -12.07
N MET A 174 33.72 -7.16 -11.09
CA MET A 174 32.63 -8.09 -11.35
C MET A 174 31.42 -7.32 -11.93
N THR A 175 30.92 -7.72 -13.09
CA THR A 175 29.62 -7.27 -13.63
C THR A 175 28.53 -8.21 -13.17
N LEU A 176 27.29 -7.70 -13.07
CA LEU A 176 26.07 -8.51 -12.95
C LEU A 176 26.14 -9.69 -13.93
N ASP A 177 26.21 -10.90 -13.39
CA ASP A 177 26.23 -12.12 -14.19
C ASP A 177 24.86 -12.79 -14.12
N TRP A 178 24.24 -12.96 -15.28
CA TRP A 178 23.06 -13.79 -15.44
C TRP A 178 23.58 -15.19 -15.81
N GLY A 179 24.11 -15.90 -14.81
CA GLY A 179 24.69 -17.21 -15.00
C GLY A 179 23.63 -18.27 -15.30
N VAL A 180 24.00 -19.22 -16.17
CA VAL A 180 23.40 -20.55 -16.25
C VAL A 180 24.20 -21.42 -15.27
N PRO A 181 23.61 -22.29 -14.45
CA PRO A 181 24.39 -23.25 -13.66
C PRO A 181 25.32 -24.01 -14.62
N GLU A 182 26.64 -23.88 -14.47
CA GLU A 182 27.59 -24.62 -15.29
C GLU A 182 27.41 -26.13 -15.05
N ASP A 183 27.62 -26.91 -16.12
CA ASP A 183 27.68 -28.39 -16.13
C ASP A 183 28.54 -28.99 -14.99
#